data_AF-A0A9D0LK20-F1
#
_entry.id   AF-A0A9D0LK20-F1
#
_cell.length_a   1.000
_cell.length_b   1.000
_cell.length_c   1.000
_cell.angle_alpha   90.00
_cell.angle_beta   90.00
_cell.angle_gamma   90.00
#
_symmetry.space_group_name_H-M   'P 1'
#
loop_
_entity.id
_entity.type
_entity.pdbx_description
1 polymer ?
#
loop_
_entity_poly.entity_id
_entity_poly.type
_entity_poly.pdbx_seq_one_letter_code
_entity_poly.pdbx_strand_id
1 'polypeptide(L)'
;MPTNDPRRFMGYAAHLEWQLHHQISLHRPKMGEVIAFRNIFRQIPYDSAVDEASIEPLIRGQGLRLVYVPEAIIYNRGPETLSDFLKQRRRIYAGHLYVRDMLGYRVSTMSGRRILPLFLKEILFPSPTPPVPGQPARRVGRLRHLVWGPLVAALEFYGRLLGRWDYTIWRRKPFVWPVAETTKEVVEVGQVGL
;
A
#
# COMPACT_ATOMS: atom_id res chain seq x y z
N MET A 1 0.31 -6.37 -7.76
CA MET A 1 -0.40 -7.63 -7.54
C MET A 1 0.44 -8.47 -6.60
N PRO A 2 -0.03 -8.70 -5.37
CA PRO A 2 0.73 -9.45 -4.39
C PRO A 2 0.99 -10.88 -4.83
N THR A 3 2.23 -11.33 -4.72
CA THR A 3 2.62 -12.74 -4.98
C THR A 3 2.41 -13.63 -3.75
N ASN A 4 2.06 -13.04 -2.60
CA ASN A 4 1.77 -13.74 -1.35
C ASN A 4 0.61 -14.73 -1.49
N ASP A 5 0.65 -15.86 -0.76
CA ASP A 5 -0.46 -16.83 -0.74
C ASP A 5 -1.69 -16.24 -0.04
N PRO A 6 -2.80 -15.94 -0.75
CA PRO A 6 -4.01 -15.36 -0.16
C PRO A 6 -4.70 -16.30 0.84
N ARG A 7 -4.33 -17.58 0.90
CA ARG A 7 -4.86 -18.55 1.88
C ARG A 7 -4.18 -18.44 3.24
N ARG A 8 -3.12 -17.65 3.37
CA ARG A 8 -2.49 -17.27 4.65
C ARG A 8 -2.98 -15.89 5.06
N PHE A 9 -3.06 -15.62 6.36
CA PHE A 9 -3.56 -14.34 6.88
C PHE A 9 -2.80 -13.13 6.31
N MET A 10 -1.47 -13.17 6.31
CA MET A 10 -0.67 -12.06 5.79
C MET A 10 -0.75 -11.89 4.27
N GLY A 11 -0.87 -13.01 3.53
CA GLY A 11 -1.10 -12.92 2.10
C GLY A 11 -2.48 -12.35 1.78
N TYR A 12 -3.52 -12.77 2.52
CA TYR A 12 -4.83 -12.15 2.44
C TYR A 12 -4.78 -10.64 2.69
N ALA A 13 -4.07 -10.22 3.75
CA ALA A 13 -3.90 -8.80 4.07
C ALA A 13 -3.27 -8.02 2.90
N ALA A 14 -2.18 -8.53 2.32
CA ALA A 14 -1.53 -7.92 1.17
C ALA A 14 -2.51 -7.80 -0.02
N HIS A 15 -3.21 -8.87 -0.37
CA HIS A 15 -4.20 -8.87 -1.47
C HIS A 15 -5.32 -7.88 -1.24
N LEU A 16 -5.90 -7.85 -0.04
CA LEU A 16 -6.96 -6.91 0.33
C LEU A 16 -6.50 -5.46 0.21
N GLU A 17 -5.32 -5.13 0.70
CA GLU A 17 -4.76 -3.77 0.66
C GLU A 17 -4.54 -3.30 -0.78
N TRP A 18 -3.95 -4.15 -1.63
CA TRP A 18 -3.71 -3.81 -3.02
C TRP A 18 -5.00 -3.75 -3.83
N GLN A 19 -6.00 -4.56 -3.51
CA GLN A 19 -7.33 -4.46 -4.13
C GLN A 19 -8.01 -3.14 -3.77
N LEU A 20 -7.93 -2.70 -2.51
CA LEU A 20 -8.44 -1.40 -2.11
C LEU A 20 -7.68 -0.25 -2.80
N HIS A 21 -6.35 -0.36 -2.91
CA HIS A 21 -5.55 0.61 -3.65
C HIS A 21 -5.95 0.69 -5.13
N HIS A 22 -6.23 -0.44 -5.78
CA HIS A 22 -6.74 -0.50 -7.14
C HIS A 22 -8.10 0.20 -7.26
N GLN A 23 -9.07 -0.16 -6.42
CA GLN A 23 -10.41 0.44 -6.42
C GLN A 23 -10.38 1.96 -6.19
N ILE A 24 -9.51 2.44 -5.29
CA ILE A 24 -9.31 3.87 -5.06
C ILE A 24 -8.73 4.54 -6.31
N SER A 25 -7.74 3.92 -6.95
CA SER A 25 -7.02 4.52 -8.08
C SER A 25 -7.85 4.58 -9.35
N LEU A 26 -8.80 3.66 -9.54
CA LEU A 26 -9.80 3.70 -10.63
C LEU A 26 -10.66 4.98 -10.57
N HIS A 27 -10.99 5.45 -9.37
CA HIS A 27 -11.85 6.63 -9.19
C HIS A 27 -11.04 7.91 -9.01
N ARG A 28 -9.90 7.81 -8.32
CA ARG A 28 -9.04 8.94 -7.99
C ARG A 28 -7.57 8.49 -8.03
N PRO A 29 -6.91 8.62 -9.20
CA PRO A 29 -5.52 8.24 -9.35
C PRO A 29 -4.65 8.83 -8.24
N LYS A 30 -3.83 7.95 -7.66
CA LYS A 30 -2.85 8.26 -6.62
C LYS A 30 -1.53 7.57 -6.99
N MET A 31 -0.42 8.03 -6.43
CA MET A 31 0.83 7.31 -6.60
C MET A 31 0.82 5.99 -5.80
N GLY A 32 1.49 4.99 -6.36
CA GLY A 32 1.54 3.61 -5.86
C GLY A 32 2.99 3.11 -5.80
N GLU A 33 3.18 1.79 -5.90
CA GLU A 33 4.52 1.17 -5.82
C GLU A 33 5.45 1.60 -6.96
N VAL A 34 4.90 1.73 -8.16
CA VAL A 34 5.64 2.09 -9.36
C VAL A 34 4.90 3.22 -10.03
N ILE A 35 5.66 4.23 -10.41
CA ILE A 35 5.19 5.41 -11.11
C ILE A 35 6.16 5.73 -12.24
N ALA A 36 5.61 6.21 -13.35
CA ALA A 36 6.38 6.86 -14.40
C ALA A 36 5.97 8.34 -14.41
N PHE A 37 6.95 9.24 -14.44
CA PHE A 37 6.71 10.68 -14.42
C PHE A 37 7.67 11.39 -15.37
N ARG A 38 7.27 12.58 -15.81
CA ARG A 38 8.13 13.45 -16.64
C ARG A 38 9.28 13.98 -15.78
N ASN A 39 10.46 14.14 -16.36
CA ASN A 39 11.60 14.74 -15.65
C ASN A 39 11.35 16.25 -15.42
N ILE A 40 10.73 16.59 -14.28
CA ILE A 40 10.23 17.94 -13.97
C ILE A 40 10.73 18.48 -12.62
N PHE A 41 11.52 17.69 -11.90
CA PHE A 41 12.20 18.08 -10.67
C PHE A 41 13.59 17.42 -10.64
N ARG A 42 14.56 18.09 -10.02
CA ARG A 42 15.96 17.62 -10.02
C ARG A 42 16.22 16.46 -9.06
N GLN A 43 15.53 16.43 -7.93
CA GLN A 43 15.71 15.42 -6.90
C GLN A 43 14.44 15.24 -6.06
N ILE A 44 14.26 14.03 -5.54
CA ILE A 44 13.30 13.74 -4.47
C ILE A 44 13.87 14.30 -3.16
N PRO A 45 13.05 14.80 -2.22
CA PRO A 45 13.52 15.23 -0.91
C PRO A 45 14.30 14.12 -0.19
N TYR A 46 15.51 14.42 0.29
CA TYR A 46 16.41 13.45 0.94
C TYR A 46 15.91 12.95 2.30
N ASP A 47 14.96 13.67 2.88
CA ASP A 47 14.33 13.42 4.17
C ASP A 47 12.95 12.75 4.04
N SER A 48 12.65 12.23 2.84
CA SER A 48 11.42 11.51 2.56
C SER A 48 11.47 10.05 3.04
N ALA A 49 10.38 9.64 3.68
CA ALA A 49 10.13 8.23 4.03
C ALA A 49 9.17 7.54 3.05
N VAL A 50 8.53 8.34 2.19
CA VAL A 50 7.40 8.00 1.32
C VAL A 50 7.50 8.87 0.06
N ASP A 51 8.46 8.53 -0.80
CA ASP A 51 8.91 9.37 -1.92
C ASP A 51 7.79 9.80 -2.84
N GLU A 52 6.85 8.88 -3.11
CA GLU A 52 5.73 9.12 -4.01
C GLU A 52 4.75 10.13 -3.41
N ALA A 53 4.50 10.04 -2.10
CA ALA A 53 3.67 11.01 -1.39
C ALA A 53 4.34 12.39 -1.31
N SER A 54 5.69 12.43 -1.23
CA SER A 54 6.48 13.66 -1.16
C SER A 54 6.51 14.41 -2.50
N ILE A 55 6.52 13.71 -3.63
CA ILE A 55 6.56 14.35 -4.96
C ILE A 55 5.17 14.64 -5.55
N GLU A 56 4.11 13.95 -5.14
CA GLU A 56 2.76 14.17 -5.67
C GLU A 56 2.29 15.64 -5.63
N PRO A 57 2.54 16.42 -4.56
CA PRO A 57 2.23 17.85 -4.53
C PRO A 57 3.00 18.66 -5.58
N LEU A 58 4.27 18.32 -5.81
CA LEU A 58 5.12 19.00 -6.79
C LEU A 58 4.58 18.78 -8.20
N ILE A 59 4.20 17.53 -8.53
CA ILE A 59 3.61 17.19 -9.83
C ILE A 59 2.30 17.95 -10.05
N ARG A 60 1.40 17.94 -9.05
CA ARG A 60 0.10 18.64 -9.16
C ARG A 60 0.26 20.16 -9.20
N GLY A 61 1.21 20.71 -8.43
CA GLY A 61 1.51 22.14 -8.40
C GLY A 61 1.99 22.68 -9.74
N GLN A 62 2.57 21.83 -10.59
CA GLN A 62 2.96 22.17 -11.97
C GLN A 62 1.83 21.99 -12.99
N GLY A 63 0.59 21.77 -12.54
CA GLY A 63 -0.58 21.60 -13.42
C GLY A 63 -0.67 20.24 -14.10
N LEU A 64 0.19 19.28 -13.73
CA LEU A 64 0.11 17.91 -14.25
C LEU A 64 -0.94 17.09 -13.50
N ARG A 65 -1.44 16.07 -14.18
CA ARG A 65 -2.44 15.12 -13.65
C ARG A 65 -1.85 13.74 -13.43
N LEU A 66 -2.41 13.03 -12.46
CA LEU A 66 -2.12 11.61 -12.25
C LEU A 66 -3.07 10.79 -13.11
N VAL A 67 -2.55 9.74 -13.75
CA VAL A 67 -3.32 8.78 -14.54
C VAL A 67 -3.03 7.40 -13.98
N TYR A 68 -4.09 6.62 -13.71
CA TYR A 68 -3.97 5.23 -13.31
C TYR A 68 -4.12 4.35 -14.54
N VAL A 69 -3.18 3.42 -14.75
CA VAL A 69 -3.15 2.49 -15.88
C VAL A 69 -3.34 1.07 -15.32
N PRO A 70 -4.57 0.54 -15.25
CA PRO A 70 -4.84 -0.77 -14.65
C PRO A 70 -4.22 -1.95 -15.42
N GLU A 71 -3.87 -1.76 -16.70
CA GLU A 71 -3.23 -2.75 -17.56
C GLU A 71 -1.73 -2.93 -17.24
N ALA A 72 -1.11 -1.94 -16.57
CA ALA A 72 0.28 -2.00 -16.16
C ALA A 72 0.42 -2.87 -14.89
N ILE A 73 0.47 -4.19 -15.08
CA ILE A 73 0.54 -5.15 -13.98
C ILE A 73 1.97 -5.22 -13.43
N ILE A 74 2.10 -4.88 -12.15
CA ILE A 74 3.34 -5.05 -11.38
C ILE A 74 3.12 -6.14 -10.36
N TYR A 75 4.04 -7.09 -10.24
CA TYR A 75 4.04 -8.08 -9.17
C TYR A 75 4.87 -7.59 -8.01
N ASN A 76 4.33 -7.69 -6.80
CA ASN A 76 4.99 -7.20 -5.60
C ASN A 76 4.84 -8.18 -4.45
N ARG A 77 5.71 -8.07 -3.45
CA ARG A 77 5.73 -8.95 -2.28
C ARG A 77 5.40 -8.14 -1.03
N GLY A 78 4.25 -8.42 -0.43
CA GLY A 78 3.87 -7.87 0.87
C GLY A 78 4.55 -8.61 2.03
N PRO A 79 4.46 -8.08 3.26
CA PRO A 79 5.02 -8.71 4.46
C PRO A 79 4.39 -10.08 4.73
N GLU A 80 5.20 -11.06 5.14
CA GLU A 80 4.75 -12.41 5.52
C GLU A 80 4.47 -12.54 7.02
N THR A 81 4.94 -11.60 7.84
CA THR A 81 4.78 -11.61 9.30
C THR A 81 4.08 -10.35 9.81
N LEU A 82 3.43 -10.48 10.98
CA LEU A 82 2.80 -9.34 11.67
C LEU A 82 3.83 -8.27 12.05
N SER A 83 5.05 -8.67 12.44
CA SER A 83 6.13 -7.75 12.80
C SER A 83 6.52 -6.88 11.61
N ASP A 84 6.78 -7.49 10.45
CA ASP A 84 7.15 -6.77 9.23
C ASP A 84 6.01 -5.89 8.71
N PHE A 85 4.77 -6.37 8.82
CA PHE A 85 3.60 -5.56 8.53
C PHE A 85 3.57 -4.30 9.39
N LEU A 86 3.69 -4.43 10.71
CA LEU A 86 3.66 -3.29 11.61
C LEU A 86 4.85 -2.33 11.38
N LYS A 87 6.05 -2.85 11.10
CA LYS A 87 7.20 -2.00 10.70
C LYS A 87 6.85 -1.14 9.49
N GLN A 88 6.28 -1.75 8.44
CA GLN A 88 5.88 -1.02 7.23
C GLN A 88 4.78 0.00 7.53
N ARG A 89 3.72 -0.38 8.25
CA ARG A 89 2.60 0.53 8.54
C ARG A 89 3.00 1.72 9.40
N ARG A 90 3.88 1.50 10.38
CA ARG A 90 4.46 2.57 11.20
C ARG A 90 5.26 3.55 10.35
N ARG A 91 6.19 3.04 9.53
CA ARG A 91 7.00 3.85 8.61
C ARG A 91 6.14 4.68 7.65
N ILE A 92 5.21 4.02 6.95
CA ILE A 92 4.36 4.67 5.94
C ILE A 92 3.50 5.75 6.60
N TYR A 93 2.88 5.45 7.75
CA TYR A 93 2.01 6.42 8.41
C TYR A 93 2.78 7.60 9.01
N ALA A 94 3.93 7.36 9.64
CA ALA A 94 4.82 8.43 10.10
C ALA A 94 5.27 9.32 8.93
N GLY A 95 5.63 8.72 7.78
CA GLY A 95 5.95 9.44 6.55
C GLY A 95 4.79 10.30 6.04
N HIS A 96 3.55 9.79 6.06
CA HIS A 96 2.39 10.60 5.68
C HIS A 96 2.11 11.77 6.64
N LEU A 97 2.36 11.60 7.95
CA LEU A 97 2.27 12.69 8.91
C LEU A 97 3.33 13.76 8.64
N TYR A 98 4.56 13.34 8.33
CA TYR A 98 5.64 14.24 7.92
C TYR A 98 5.28 15.06 6.68
N VAL A 99 4.84 14.39 5.59
CA VAL A 99 4.40 15.05 4.35
C VAL A 99 3.25 16.04 4.61
N ARG A 100 2.29 15.68 5.47
CA ARG A 100 1.21 16.58 5.85
C ARG A 100 1.74 17.83 6.54
N ASP A 101 2.64 17.68 7.50
CA ASP A 101 3.10 18.79 8.33
C ASP A 101 4.09 19.71 7.58
N MET A 102 4.93 19.13 6.70
CA MET A 102 5.94 19.88 5.95
C MET A 102 5.43 20.43 4.63
N LEU A 103 4.60 19.67 3.89
CA LEU A 103 4.15 20.03 2.54
C LEU A 103 2.68 20.43 2.50
N GLY A 104 1.96 20.39 3.63
CA GLY A 104 0.52 20.66 3.69
C GLY A 104 -0.34 19.64 2.94
N TYR A 105 0.24 18.53 2.48
CA TYR A 105 -0.43 17.56 1.62
C TYR A 105 -0.93 16.34 2.37
N ARG A 106 -2.18 15.94 2.09
CA ARG A 106 -2.77 14.71 2.64
C ARG A 106 -3.01 13.70 1.54
N VAL A 107 -2.33 12.56 1.63
CA VAL A 107 -2.55 11.44 0.71
C VAL A 107 -3.98 10.91 0.80
N SER A 108 -4.48 10.40 -0.33
CA SER A 108 -5.88 9.94 -0.44
C SER A 108 -6.22 8.80 0.53
N THR A 109 -5.23 7.96 0.88
CA THR A 109 -5.38 6.78 1.76
C THR A 109 -5.45 7.10 3.26
N MET A 110 -5.27 8.36 3.66
CA MET A 110 -5.51 8.79 5.05
C MET A 110 -7.01 8.94 5.37
N SER A 111 -7.88 9.03 4.36
CA SER A 111 -9.31 9.26 4.57
C SER A 111 -10.07 7.96 4.80
N GLY A 112 -10.23 7.56 6.07
CA GLY A 112 -10.99 6.36 6.45
C GLY A 112 -12.44 6.36 5.94
N ARG A 113 -13.09 7.53 5.86
CA ARG A 113 -14.45 7.68 5.32
C ARG A 113 -14.59 7.24 3.86
N ARG A 114 -13.52 7.35 3.06
CA ARG A 114 -13.52 6.93 1.65
C ARG A 114 -13.18 5.45 1.49
N ILE A 115 -12.32 4.93 2.38
CA ILE A 115 -11.88 3.54 2.34
C ILE A 115 -12.96 2.61 2.87
N LEU A 116 -13.69 3.02 3.91
CA LEU A 116 -14.69 2.21 4.57
C LEU A 116 -15.74 1.59 3.62
N PRO A 117 -16.41 2.33 2.71
CA PRO A 117 -17.38 1.73 1.80
C PRO A 117 -16.72 0.74 0.83
N LEU A 118 -15.50 1.02 0.34
CA LEU A 118 -14.76 0.10 -0.54
C LEU A 118 -14.35 -1.17 0.21
N PHE A 119 -13.92 -1.02 1.46
CA PHE A 119 -13.60 -2.13 2.35
C PHE A 119 -14.82 -2.99 2.62
N LEU A 120 -15.95 -2.41 3.03
CA LEU A 120 -17.17 -3.17 3.29
C LEU A 120 -17.66 -3.89 2.03
N LYS A 121 -17.59 -3.24 0.87
CA LYS A 121 -17.90 -3.88 -0.42
C LYS A 121 -17.01 -5.10 -0.67
N GLU A 122 -15.70 -4.97 -0.46
CA GLU A 122 -14.74 -6.07 -0.67
C GLU A 122 -14.90 -7.22 0.35
N ILE A 123 -15.33 -6.93 1.58
CA ILE A 123 -15.60 -7.96 2.60
C ILE A 123 -16.92 -8.71 2.30
N LEU A 124 -17.96 -8.00 1.90
CA LEU A 124 -19.29 -8.59 1.62
C LEU A 124 -19.35 -9.26 0.25
N PHE A 125 -18.69 -8.68 -0.74
CA PHE A 125 -18.63 -9.14 -2.13
C PHE A 125 -17.16 -9.19 -2.59
N PRO A 126 -16.39 -10.20 -2.15
CA PRO A 126 -14.99 -10.30 -2.50
C PRO A 126 -14.76 -10.38 -4.00
N SER A 127 -13.87 -9.54 -4.49
CA SER A 127 -13.39 -9.60 -5.86
C SER A 127 -12.59 -10.90 -6.04
N PRO A 128 -12.70 -11.57 -7.20
CA PRO A 128 -11.84 -12.70 -7.48
C PRO A 128 -10.38 -12.26 -7.49
N THR A 129 -9.51 -13.04 -6.84
CA THR A 129 -8.08 -12.78 -6.84
C THR A 129 -7.57 -12.93 -8.27
N PRO A 130 -6.98 -11.89 -8.88
CA PRO A 130 -6.51 -11.98 -10.25
C PRO A 130 -5.41 -13.03 -10.37
N PRO A 131 -5.35 -13.77 -11.50
CA PRO A 131 -4.34 -14.80 -11.70
C PRO A 131 -2.95 -14.17 -11.73
N VAL A 132 -2.00 -14.78 -11.02
CA VAL A 132 -0.58 -14.46 -11.09
C VAL A 132 0.08 -15.53 -11.96
N PRO A 133 0.81 -15.16 -13.04
CA PRO A 133 1.52 -16.12 -13.88
C PRO A 133 2.37 -17.08 -13.07
N GLY A 134 2.33 -18.36 -13.42
CA GLY A 134 3.04 -19.42 -12.69
C GLY A 134 2.44 -19.79 -11.33
N GLN A 135 1.31 -19.21 -10.91
CA GLN A 135 0.61 -19.60 -9.68
C GLN A 135 -0.81 -20.13 -9.96
N PRO A 136 -1.26 -21.19 -9.27
CA PRO A 136 -2.62 -21.69 -9.41
C PRO A 136 -3.64 -20.66 -8.91
N ALA A 137 -4.85 -20.69 -9.47
CA ALA A 137 -5.95 -19.86 -8.97
C ALA A 137 -6.26 -20.20 -7.50
N ARG A 138 -6.10 -19.23 -6.60
CA ARG A 138 -6.32 -19.40 -5.16
C ARG A 138 -7.53 -18.59 -4.75
N ARG A 139 -8.65 -19.26 -4.45
CA ARG A 139 -9.86 -18.60 -3.95
C ARG A 139 -9.90 -18.63 -2.42
N VAL A 140 -10.19 -17.49 -1.82
CA VAL A 140 -10.46 -17.37 -0.38
C VAL A 140 -11.95 -17.54 -0.15
N GLY A 141 -12.34 -18.37 0.82
CA GLY A 141 -13.76 -18.59 1.14
C GLY A 141 -14.38 -17.38 1.83
N ARG A 142 -15.67 -17.11 1.57
CA ARG A 142 -16.41 -15.95 2.12
C ARG A 142 -16.28 -15.80 3.64
N LEU A 143 -16.35 -16.91 4.39
CA LEU A 143 -16.21 -16.89 5.85
C LEU A 143 -14.85 -16.30 6.30
N ARG A 144 -13.78 -16.57 5.55
CA ARG A 144 -12.45 -16.01 5.85
C ARG A 144 -12.42 -14.51 5.62
N HIS A 145 -13.14 -13.97 4.62
CA HIS A 145 -13.24 -12.52 4.44
C HIS A 145 -13.91 -11.83 5.63
N LEU A 146 -14.99 -12.41 6.14
CA LEU A 146 -15.72 -11.88 7.29
C LEU A 146 -14.90 -11.87 8.59
N VAL A 147 -13.97 -12.81 8.75
CA VAL A 147 -13.10 -12.89 9.94
C VAL A 147 -11.80 -12.09 9.73
N TRP A 148 -11.08 -12.34 8.63
CA TRP A 148 -9.78 -11.73 8.39
C TRP A 148 -9.87 -10.27 7.98
N GLY A 149 -10.92 -9.85 7.29
CA GLY A 149 -11.14 -8.45 6.92
C GLY A 149 -11.07 -7.51 8.13
N PRO A 150 -11.96 -7.68 9.13
CA PRO A 150 -11.94 -6.87 10.35
C PRO A 150 -10.62 -6.95 11.11
N LEU A 151 -9.97 -8.12 11.15
CA LEU A 151 -8.65 -8.28 11.78
C LEU A 151 -7.56 -7.47 11.07
N VAL A 152 -7.54 -7.47 9.74
CA VAL A 152 -6.62 -6.64 8.95
C VAL A 152 -6.89 -5.16 9.19
N ALA A 153 -8.17 -4.75 9.23
CA ALA A 153 -8.53 -3.36 9.54
C ALA A 153 -8.08 -2.93 10.94
N ALA A 154 -8.23 -3.82 11.94
CA ALA A 154 -7.75 -3.59 13.30
C ALA A 154 -6.22 -3.49 13.35
N LEU A 155 -5.51 -4.35 12.60
CA LEU A 155 -4.05 -4.34 12.52
C LEU A 155 -3.51 -3.08 11.83
N GLU A 156 -4.13 -2.65 10.73
CA GLU A 156 -3.83 -1.38 10.06
C GLU A 156 -4.08 -0.19 11.01
N PHE A 157 -5.21 -0.18 11.73
CA PHE A 157 -5.50 0.85 12.71
C PHE A 157 -4.44 0.91 13.83
N TYR A 158 -4.08 -0.26 14.38
CA TYR A 158 -3.03 -0.36 15.38
C TYR A 158 -1.67 0.11 14.86
N GLY A 159 -1.28 -0.29 13.64
CA GLY A 159 -0.07 0.18 12.98
C GLY A 159 -0.03 1.70 12.80
N ARG A 160 -1.16 2.32 12.45
CA ARG A 160 -1.30 3.79 12.37
C ARG A 160 -1.19 4.47 13.72
N LEU A 161 -1.78 3.90 14.78
CA LEU A 161 -1.63 4.42 16.14
C LEU A 161 -0.16 4.42 16.58
N LEU A 162 0.55 3.31 16.35
CA LEU A 162 1.98 3.21 16.64
C LEU A 162 2.80 4.20 15.80
N GLY A 163 2.53 4.32 14.49
CA GLY A 163 3.21 5.28 13.63
C GLY A 163 2.95 6.73 14.05
N ARG A 164 1.75 7.05 14.54
CA ARG A 164 1.44 8.34 15.14
C ARG A 164 2.29 8.57 16.38
N TRP A 165 2.31 7.61 17.28
CA TRP A 165 3.11 7.68 18.51
C TRP A 165 4.60 7.92 18.21
N ASP A 166 5.17 7.15 17.27
CA ASP A 166 6.57 7.27 16.84
C ASP A 166 6.91 8.68 16.35
N TYR A 167 5.99 9.27 15.57
CA TYR A 167 6.18 10.58 14.97
C TYR A 167 5.94 11.72 15.99
N THR A 168 4.84 11.67 16.75
CA THR A 168 4.44 12.78 17.63
C THR A 168 5.15 12.79 18.97
N ILE A 169 5.37 11.61 19.57
CA ILE A 169 5.89 11.50 20.94
C ILE A 169 7.38 11.17 20.91
N TRP A 170 7.80 10.22 20.08
CA TRP A 170 9.21 9.82 20.00
C TRP A 170 10.04 10.67 19.03
N ARG A 171 9.41 11.54 18.22
CA ARG A 171 10.06 12.41 17.23
C ARG A 171 11.15 11.69 16.42
N ARG A 172 10.95 10.41 16.13
CA ARG A 172 11.93 9.63 15.37
C ARG A 172 12.09 10.27 14.00
N LYS A 173 13.33 10.30 13.50
CA LYS A 173 13.62 10.69 12.12
C LYS A 173 12.74 9.85 11.19
N PRO A 174 11.79 10.45 10.45
CA PRO A 174 10.76 9.69 9.75
C PRO A 174 11.32 8.86 8.61
N PHE A 175 12.58 9.05 8.21
CA PHE A 175 13.23 8.41 7.07
C PHE A 175 14.11 7.19 7.43
N VAL A 176 14.45 6.93 8.70
CA VAL A 176 15.28 5.77 9.10
C VAL A 176 14.44 4.71 9.80
N TRP A 177 14.24 3.56 9.15
CA TRP A 177 13.40 2.48 9.67
C TRP A 177 14.02 1.09 9.47
N PRO A 178 13.73 0.13 10.37
CA PRO A 178 14.08 -1.26 10.17
C PRO A 178 13.45 -1.82 8.88
N VAL A 179 14.21 -2.63 8.15
CA VAL A 179 13.75 -3.29 6.93
C VAL A 179 12.71 -4.37 7.29
N ALA A 180 11.67 -4.47 6.47
CA ALA A 180 10.72 -5.58 6.48
C ALA A 180 11.29 -6.70 5.60
N GLU A 181 12.09 -7.58 6.20
CA GLU A 181 12.94 -8.56 5.49
C GLU A 181 12.13 -9.48 4.58
N THR A 182 10.95 -9.93 5.03
CA THR A 182 10.08 -10.83 4.26
C THR A 182 9.55 -10.22 2.96
N THR A 183 9.68 -8.90 2.77
CA THR A 183 9.31 -8.24 1.50
C THR A 183 10.41 -8.25 0.46
N LYS A 184 11.62 -8.68 0.83
CA LYS A 184 12.80 -8.72 -0.04
C LYS A 184 13.06 -10.10 -0.63
N GLU A 185 12.30 -11.11 -0.21
CA GLU A 185 12.34 -12.44 -0.80
C GLU A 185 11.82 -12.38 -2.24
N VAL A 186 12.73 -12.53 -3.20
CA VAL A 186 12.40 -12.60 -4.62
C VAL A 186 11.83 -13.97 -4.91
N VAL A 187 10.54 -14.00 -5.23
CA VAL A 187 9.92 -15.17 -5.85
C VAL A 187 9.97 -14.93 -7.34
N GLU A 188 10.68 -15.77 -8.10
CA GLU A 188 10.62 -15.73 -9.55
C GLU A 188 9.17 -15.95 -9.98
N VAL A 189 8.53 -14.89 -10.48
CA VAL A 189 7.28 -15.01 -11.22
C VAL A 189 7.71 -15.64 -12.54
N GLY A 190 7.52 -16.95 -12.65
CA GLY A 190 8.16 -17.80 -13.65
C GLY A 190 8.23 -17.16 -15.04
N GLN A 191 9.41 -17.27 -15.65
CA GLN A 191 9.57 -17.20 -17.09
C GLN A 191 8.54 -18.16 -17.72
N VAL A 192 7.47 -17.61 -18.31
CA VAL A 192 6.52 -18.39 -19.11
C VAL A 192 6.49 -17.78 -20.50
N GLY A 193 7.27 -18.42 -21.39
CA GLY A 193 7.07 -18.55 -22.84
C GLY A 193 6.64 -17.33 -23.64
N LEU A 194 7.60 -16.75 -24.38
CA LEU A 194 7.35 -16.45 -25.79
C LEU A 194 7.36 -17.75 -26.57
#